data_AF-A0A510IEV9-F1
#
_entry.id   AF-A0A510IEV9-F1
#
_cell.length_a   1.000
_cell.length_b   1.000
_cell.length_c   1.000
_cell.angle_alpha   90.00
_cell.angle_beta   90.00
_cell.angle_gamma   90.00
#
_symmetry.space_group_name_H-M   'P 1'
#
loop_
_entity.id
_entity.type
_entity.pdbx_description
1 polymer ?
#
loop_
_entity_poly.entity_id
_entity_poly.type
_entity_poly.pdbx_seq_one_letter_code
_entity_poly.pdbx_strand_id
1 'polypeptide(L)'
;MLSGLSSSDWIEMSQKTGIPIEVLYGLALRESGNYDRKTKSFTPTPNALAIGKDVKVGQKKHVGLFRLNDNEKVQKLESLIDDGHTNLGIGLFQISYRYNRWRADKPVDLYDPKINSEAAAGVLLDCKKRFKTLKGTLSCYRRGKVNDKGLLYSQQVMELSHKYGRKFASWVTGKPSRFSFTPSKRPVKKNTVAMNYRSLDKELSSLDLLKKHYQQFDSPVMKEKRTISIIKN
;
A
#
# COMPACT_ATOMS: atom_id res chain seq x y z
N MET A 1 3.05 5.46 16.78
CA MET A 1 1.91 5.06 15.93
C MET A 1 2.43 4.22 14.78
N LEU A 2 1.92 3.00 14.59
CA LEU A 2 2.53 2.02 13.66
C LEU A 2 1.90 2.02 12.25
N SER A 3 0.76 2.69 12.06
CA SER A 3 0.03 2.78 10.77
C SER A 3 -0.47 4.18 10.41
N GLY A 4 -0.30 5.17 11.30
CA GLY A 4 -0.90 6.50 11.18
C GLY A 4 -2.42 6.57 11.48
N LEU A 5 -3.05 5.43 11.80
CA LEU A 5 -4.42 5.36 12.33
C LEU A 5 -4.42 5.26 13.86
N SER A 6 -5.38 5.93 14.49
CA SER A 6 -5.70 5.80 15.92
C SER A 6 -6.50 4.53 16.22
N SER A 7 -6.59 4.14 17.49
CA SER A 7 -7.44 3.01 17.91
C SER A 7 -8.91 3.22 17.54
N SER A 8 -9.42 4.46 17.65
CA SER A 8 -10.80 4.80 17.27
C SER A 8 -11.06 4.60 15.79
N ASP A 9 -10.11 4.95 14.92
CA ASP A 9 -10.28 4.78 13.47
C ASP A 9 -10.47 3.29 13.08
N TRP A 10 -9.71 2.39 13.71
CA TRP A 10 -9.85 0.95 13.50
C TRP A 10 -11.20 0.41 14.01
N ILE A 11 -11.66 0.91 15.15
CA ILE A 11 -12.96 0.55 15.72
C ILE A 11 -14.09 1.03 14.80
N GLU A 12 -14.04 2.28 14.35
CA GLU A 12 -15.02 2.87 13.44
C GLU A 12 -15.08 2.11 12.12
N MET A 13 -13.93 1.82 11.50
CA MET A 13 -13.86 1.05 10.26
C MET A 13 -14.47 -0.36 10.44
N SER A 14 -14.19 -1.00 11.58
CA SER A 14 -14.76 -2.31 11.93
C SER A 14 -16.28 -2.25 12.07
N GLN A 15 -16.81 -1.25 12.78
CA GLN A 15 -18.25 -1.04 12.93
C GLN A 15 -18.93 -0.74 11.58
N LYS A 16 -18.36 0.19 10.80
CA LYS A 16 -18.87 0.61 9.49
C LYS A 16 -18.96 -0.55 8.49
N THR A 17 -17.93 -1.39 8.44
CA THR A 17 -17.86 -2.51 7.47
C THR A 17 -18.47 -3.81 8.01
N GLY A 18 -18.61 -3.93 9.33
CA GLY A 18 -18.90 -5.19 10.02
C GLY A 18 -17.81 -6.25 9.81
N ILE A 19 -16.57 -5.85 9.55
CA ILE A 19 -15.40 -6.73 9.40
C ILE A 19 -14.54 -6.59 10.66
N PRO A 20 -14.14 -7.69 11.33
CA PRO A 20 -13.36 -7.62 12.56
C PRO A 20 -12.03 -6.86 12.39
N ILE A 21 -11.59 -6.16 13.45
CA ILE A 21 -10.32 -5.40 13.48
C ILE A 21 -9.13 -6.28 13.11
N GLU A 22 -9.12 -7.54 13.55
CA GLU A 22 -8.07 -8.51 13.23
C GLU A 22 -7.92 -8.69 11.71
N VAL A 23 -9.06 -8.75 11.02
CA VAL A 23 -9.14 -8.95 9.57
C VAL A 23 -8.77 -7.69 8.82
N LEU A 24 -9.22 -6.52 9.30
CA LEU A 24 -8.82 -5.23 8.73
C LEU A 24 -7.31 -4.99 8.88
N TYR A 25 -6.72 -5.34 10.02
CA TYR A 25 -5.28 -5.26 10.22
C TYR A 25 -4.53 -6.28 9.34
N GLY A 26 -5.02 -7.51 9.23
CA GLY A 26 -4.47 -8.52 8.31
C GLY A 26 -4.53 -8.07 6.85
N LEU A 27 -5.60 -7.38 6.46
CA LEU A 27 -5.76 -6.78 5.13
C LEU A 27 -4.73 -5.67 4.88
N ALA A 28 -4.58 -4.74 5.82
CA ALA A 28 -3.58 -3.68 5.74
C ALA A 28 -2.16 -4.24 5.65
N LEU A 29 -1.83 -5.27 6.44
CA LEU A 29 -0.54 -5.97 6.35
C LEU A 29 -0.34 -6.64 5.00
N ARG A 30 -1.40 -7.20 4.41
CA ARG A 30 -1.30 -7.85 3.11
C ARG A 30 -1.01 -6.85 1.99
N GLU A 31 -1.54 -5.64 2.12
CA GLU A 31 -1.42 -4.60 1.10
C GLU A 31 -0.16 -3.76 1.26
N SER A 32 0.17 -3.32 2.47
CA SER A 32 1.30 -2.41 2.72
C SER A 32 2.23 -2.86 3.85
N GLY A 33 2.10 -4.10 4.31
CA GLY A 33 2.95 -4.63 5.39
C GLY A 33 4.42 -4.55 5.05
N ASN A 34 5.21 -4.02 5.98
CA ASN A 34 6.65 -3.94 5.86
C ASN A 34 7.32 -4.40 7.16
N TYR A 35 8.39 -5.17 7.02
CA TYR A 35 9.14 -5.66 8.17
C TYR A 35 10.25 -4.68 8.52
N ASP A 36 10.21 -4.14 9.73
CA ASP A 36 11.31 -3.40 10.31
C ASP A 36 12.22 -4.35 11.09
N ARG A 37 13.45 -4.51 10.59
CA ARG A 37 14.47 -5.37 11.22
C ARG A 37 14.95 -4.84 12.56
N LYS A 38 14.94 -3.52 12.77
CA LYS A 38 15.40 -2.88 14.01
C LYS A 38 14.42 -3.16 15.14
N THR A 39 13.14 -2.88 14.88
CA THR A 39 12.06 -3.08 15.87
C THR A 39 11.50 -4.51 15.86
N LYS A 40 11.94 -5.37 14.93
CA LYS A 40 11.41 -6.73 14.69
C LYS A 40 9.89 -6.74 14.54
N SER A 41 9.35 -5.70 13.92
CA SER A 41 7.91 -5.49 13.79
C SER A 41 7.48 -5.61 12.33
N PHE A 42 6.30 -6.21 12.11
CA PHE A 42 5.64 -6.25 10.81
C PHE A 42 4.40 -5.37 10.89
N THR A 43 4.44 -4.21 10.24
CA THR A 43 3.38 -3.21 10.34
C THR A 43 2.98 -2.68 8.97
N PRO A 44 1.70 -2.34 8.76
CA PRO A 44 1.25 -1.68 7.54
C PRO A 44 1.88 -0.28 7.44
N THR A 45 2.22 0.17 6.24
CA THR A 45 2.79 1.52 6.03
C THR A 45 1.89 2.40 5.16
N PRO A 46 1.54 3.62 5.61
CA PRO A 46 0.72 4.53 4.81
C PRO A 46 1.48 5.12 3.63
N ASN A 47 2.82 5.11 3.62
CA ASN A 47 3.64 5.65 2.53
C ASN A 47 3.99 4.60 1.47
N ALA A 48 3.11 3.62 1.25
CA ALA A 48 3.30 2.57 0.24
C ALA A 48 2.70 2.98 -1.11
N LEU A 49 3.43 2.70 -2.19
CA LEU A 49 2.98 2.88 -3.56
C LEU A 49 3.30 1.62 -4.37
N ALA A 50 2.27 0.95 -4.89
CA ALA A 50 2.44 -0.14 -5.84
C ALA A 50 2.18 0.35 -7.26
N ILE A 51 3.11 0.06 -8.17
CA ILE A 51 3.01 0.30 -9.60
C ILE A 51 2.72 -1.04 -10.27
N GLY A 52 1.48 -1.22 -10.71
CA GLY A 52 1.02 -2.41 -11.40
C GLY A 52 1.54 -2.49 -12.83
N LYS A 53 1.62 -3.72 -13.35
CA LYS A 53 1.98 -3.96 -14.76
C LYS A 53 1.02 -3.21 -15.67
N ASP A 54 1.56 -2.39 -16.55
CA ASP A 54 0.85 -1.68 -17.60
C ASP A 54 1.78 -1.47 -18.80
N VAL A 55 1.60 -2.30 -19.83
CA VAL A 55 2.48 -2.30 -21.00
C VAL A 55 2.34 -1.04 -21.86
N LYS A 56 1.21 -0.31 -21.75
CA LYS A 56 0.95 0.89 -22.54
C LYS A 56 1.88 2.05 -22.17
N VAL A 57 2.31 2.09 -20.91
CA VAL A 57 3.24 3.09 -20.35
C VAL A 57 4.60 2.47 -20.03
N GLY A 58 4.97 1.38 -20.71
CA GLY A 58 6.27 0.74 -20.55
C GLY A 58 6.48 -0.05 -19.24
N GLN A 59 5.50 -0.12 -18.34
CA GLN A 59 5.60 -0.82 -17.05
C GLN A 59 5.43 -2.34 -17.20
N LYS A 60 6.54 -3.05 -17.37
CA LYS A 60 6.52 -4.51 -17.66
C LYS A 60 6.29 -5.40 -16.42
N LYS A 61 6.57 -4.90 -15.22
CA LYS A 61 6.54 -5.67 -13.96
C LYS A 61 5.71 -4.95 -12.90
N HIS A 62 5.33 -5.65 -11.84
CA HIS A 62 4.76 -5.02 -10.65
C HIS A 62 5.91 -4.56 -9.75
N VAL A 63 5.89 -3.32 -9.28
CA VAL A 63 6.91 -2.72 -8.40
C VAL A 63 6.23 -2.18 -7.16
N GLY A 64 6.79 -2.44 -5.98
CA GLY A 64 6.30 -1.87 -4.71
C GLY A 64 7.35 -0.94 -4.13
N LEU A 65 7.00 0.33 -3.96
CA LEU A 65 7.83 1.33 -3.29
C LEU A 65 7.31 1.49 -1.86
N PHE A 66 8.19 1.25 -0.90
CA PHE A 66 7.88 1.30 0.53
C PHE A 66 8.87 2.24 1.21
N ARG A 67 8.39 3.01 2.20
CA ARG A 67 9.20 3.99 2.97
C ARG A 67 9.75 5.15 2.14
N LEU A 68 9.01 5.60 1.14
CA LEU A 68 9.28 6.92 0.54
C LEU A 68 9.11 7.99 1.63
N ASN A 69 9.98 8.99 1.63
CA ASN A 69 9.76 10.15 2.48
C ASN A 69 8.54 10.95 1.96
N ASP A 70 8.02 11.87 2.77
CA ASP A 70 6.73 12.51 2.49
C ASP A 70 6.73 13.38 1.23
N ASN A 71 7.86 13.96 0.85
CA ASN A 71 7.97 14.73 -0.39
C ASN A 71 8.16 13.82 -1.61
N GLU A 72 9.01 12.79 -1.49
CA GLU A 72 9.28 11.82 -2.55
C GLU A 72 8.02 11.06 -2.96
N LYS A 73 7.16 10.68 -2.01
CA LYS A 73 5.94 9.91 -2.32
C LYS A 73 4.96 10.73 -3.16
N VAL A 74 4.82 12.03 -2.86
CA VAL A 74 3.92 12.94 -3.59
C VAL A 74 4.45 13.17 -4.99
N GLN A 75 5.70 13.64 -5.11
CA GLN A 75 6.33 13.90 -6.40
C GLN A 75 6.35 12.65 -7.29
N LYS A 76 6.62 11.47 -6.72
CA LYS A 76 6.65 10.23 -7.50
C LYS A 76 5.26 9.82 -7.97
N LEU A 77 4.24 9.98 -7.14
CA LEU A 77 2.86 9.66 -7.52
C LEU A 77 2.39 10.60 -8.64
N GLU A 78 2.61 11.90 -8.50
CA GLU A 78 2.25 12.91 -9.50
C GLU A 78 2.94 12.65 -10.83
N SER A 79 4.27 12.45 -10.82
CA SER A 79 5.03 12.10 -12.04
C SER A 79 4.49 10.83 -12.72
N LEU A 80 4.16 9.78 -11.97
CA LEU A 80 3.59 8.57 -12.56
C LEU A 80 2.22 8.82 -13.21
N ILE A 81 1.39 9.69 -12.61
CA ILE A 81 0.08 10.02 -13.16
C ILE A 81 0.24 10.87 -14.43
N ASP A 82 1.16 11.83 -14.43
CA ASP A 82 1.49 12.66 -15.60
C ASP A 82 2.04 11.81 -16.76
N ASP A 83 2.84 10.78 -16.45
CA ASP A 83 3.33 9.77 -17.39
C ASP A 83 2.22 8.79 -17.85
N GLY A 84 0.98 8.96 -17.38
CA GLY A 84 -0.19 8.18 -17.79
C GLY A 84 -0.40 6.86 -17.04
N HIS A 85 0.34 6.61 -15.95
CA HIS A 85 0.13 5.40 -15.15
C HIS A 85 -1.21 5.47 -14.39
N THR A 86 -2.06 4.47 -14.62
CA THR A 86 -3.35 4.34 -13.89
C THR A 86 -3.39 3.16 -12.93
N ASN A 87 -2.62 2.10 -13.21
CA ASN A 87 -2.61 0.87 -12.42
C ASN A 87 -1.77 1.01 -11.15
N LEU A 88 -2.15 1.96 -10.28
CA LEU A 88 -1.46 2.29 -9.05
C LEU A 88 -2.26 1.83 -7.83
N GLY A 89 -1.57 1.32 -6.81
CA GLY A 89 -2.10 1.07 -5.47
C GLY A 89 -1.47 2.07 -4.49
N ILE A 90 -2.30 2.83 -3.77
CA ILE A 90 -1.82 3.95 -2.96
C ILE A 90 -2.20 3.73 -1.50
N GLY A 91 -1.23 3.94 -0.60
CA GLY A 91 -1.46 4.06 0.83
C GLY A 91 -1.61 2.73 1.59
N LEU A 92 -2.12 2.86 2.82
CA LEU A 92 -2.19 1.80 3.82
C LEU A 92 -2.90 0.53 3.33
N PHE A 93 -4.00 0.69 2.59
CA PHE A 93 -4.83 -0.38 2.05
C PHE A 93 -4.67 -0.55 0.53
N GLN A 94 -3.67 0.11 -0.06
CA GLN A 94 -3.35 0.05 -1.50
C GLN A 94 -4.58 0.28 -2.39
N ILE A 95 -5.26 1.40 -2.19
CA ILE A 95 -6.45 1.77 -2.95
C ILE A 95 -6.07 1.91 -4.43
N SER A 96 -6.80 1.19 -5.28
CA SER A 96 -6.52 1.20 -6.72
C SER A 96 -6.95 2.52 -7.35
N TYR A 97 -6.00 3.30 -7.83
CA TYR A 97 -6.26 4.57 -8.52
C TYR A 97 -7.15 4.37 -9.75
N ARG A 98 -6.84 3.39 -10.60
CA ARG A 98 -7.63 3.04 -11.80
C ARG A 98 -9.13 2.87 -11.55
N TYR A 99 -9.51 2.25 -10.43
CA TYR A 99 -10.90 1.86 -10.17
C TYR A 99 -11.59 2.70 -9.10
N ASN A 100 -10.83 3.35 -8.22
CA ASN A 100 -11.33 4.04 -7.03
C ASN A 100 -10.82 5.48 -6.88
N ARG A 101 -10.30 6.10 -7.95
CA ARG A 101 -9.84 7.50 -7.92
C ARG A 101 -10.86 8.49 -7.35
N TRP A 102 -12.16 8.23 -7.56
CA TRP A 102 -13.27 9.09 -7.12
C TRP A 102 -13.50 9.05 -5.60
N ARG A 103 -12.81 8.19 -4.85
CA ARG A 103 -12.94 8.08 -3.39
C ARG A 103 -12.08 9.08 -2.62
N ALA A 104 -11.32 9.90 -3.31
CA ALA A 104 -10.52 10.99 -2.75
C ALA A 104 -10.56 12.17 -3.73
N ASP A 105 -10.40 13.39 -3.21
CA ASP A 105 -10.41 14.59 -4.04
C ASP A 105 -9.17 14.64 -4.93
N LYS A 106 -8.01 14.30 -4.37
CA LYS A 106 -6.76 14.14 -5.09
C LYS A 106 -6.13 12.77 -4.86
N PRO A 107 -5.36 12.22 -5.82
CA PRO A 107 -4.68 10.94 -5.65
C PRO A 107 -3.73 10.91 -4.44
N VAL A 108 -3.07 12.03 -4.16
CA VAL A 108 -2.12 12.20 -3.04
C VAL A 108 -2.77 12.09 -1.67
N ASP A 109 -4.07 12.41 -1.57
CA ASP A 109 -4.83 12.32 -0.32
C ASP A 109 -4.96 10.86 0.14
N LEU A 110 -4.80 9.89 -0.76
CA LEU A 110 -4.78 8.47 -0.40
C LEU A 110 -3.52 8.06 0.39
N TYR A 111 -2.53 8.94 0.56
CA TYR A 111 -1.45 8.72 1.55
C TYR A 111 -1.89 9.07 2.98
N ASP A 112 -2.94 9.86 3.15
CA ASP A 112 -3.54 10.08 4.47
C ASP A 112 -4.20 8.77 4.95
N PRO A 113 -3.79 8.21 6.11
CA PRO A 113 -4.30 6.93 6.58
C PRO A 113 -5.83 6.92 6.76
N LYS A 114 -6.42 8.03 7.21
CA LYS A 114 -7.85 8.13 7.48
C LYS A 114 -8.64 8.14 6.17
N ILE A 115 -8.28 9.01 5.23
CA ILE A 115 -8.90 9.05 3.89
C ILE A 115 -8.75 7.69 3.19
N ASN A 116 -7.55 7.09 3.26
CA ASN A 116 -7.29 5.77 2.70
C ASN A 116 -8.18 4.67 3.33
N SER A 117 -8.38 4.71 4.65
CA SER A 117 -9.24 3.78 5.39
C SER A 117 -10.72 3.94 5.01
N GLU A 118 -11.18 5.16 4.80
CA GLU A 118 -12.56 5.45 4.40
C GLU A 118 -12.82 4.96 2.98
N ALA A 119 -11.87 5.18 2.07
CA ALA A 119 -11.89 4.63 0.72
C ALA A 119 -11.91 3.09 0.75
N ALA A 120 -11.06 2.46 1.58
CA ALA A 120 -11.02 1.00 1.75
C ALA A 120 -12.36 0.46 2.28
N ALA A 121 -12.95 1.11 3.28
CA ALA A 121 -14.24 0.74 3.83
C ALA A 121 -15.33 0.78 2.76
N GLY A 122 -15.32 1.80 1.89
CA GLY A 122 -16.22 1.89 0.75
C GLY A 122 -16.08 0.72 -0.23
N VAL A 123 -14.84 0.35 -0.59
CA VAL A 123 -14.59 -0.83 -1.46
C VAL A 123 -15.08 -2.12 -0.80
N LEU A 124 -14.81 -2.29 0.49
CA LEU A 124 -15.24 -3.47 1.26
C LEU A 124 -16.77 -3.57 1.33
N LEU A 125 -17.48 -2.45 1.52
CA LEU A 125 -18.93 -2.42 1.52
C LEU A 125 -19.50 -2.79 0.14
N ASP A 126 -18.94 -2.27 -0.95
CA ASP A 126 -19.38 -2.62 -2.31
C ASP A 126 -19.12 -4.09 -2.65
N CYS A 127 -18.00 -4.64 -2.18
CA CYS A 127 -17.69 -6.05 -2.30
C CYS A 127 -18.61 -6.92 -1.43
N LYS A 128 -18.91 -6.51 -0.19
CA LYS A 128 -19.80 -7.23 0.73
C LYS A 128 -21.24 -7.25 0.23
N LYS A 129 -21.69 -6.16 -0.41
CA LYS A 129 -23.02 -6.10 -1.06
C LYS A 129 -23.14 -7.18 -2.14
N ARG A 130 -22.11 -7.34 -2.98
CA ARG A 130 -22.05 -8.32 -4.08
C ARG A 130 -21.76 -9.75 -3.62
N PHE A 131 -20.91 -9.90 -2.61
CA PHE A 131 -20.41 -11.18 -2.12
C PHE A 131 -20.63 -11.25 -0.61
N LYS A 132 -21.66 -11.98 -0.18
CA LYS A 132 -22.16 -11.98 1.22
C LYS A 132 -21.25 -12.70 2.23
N THR A 133 -20.14 -13.28 1.78
CA THR A 133 -19.19 -13.98 2.65
C THR A 133 -17.93 -13.17 2.82
N LEU A 134 -17.32 -13.19 4.01
CA LEU A 134 -16.06 -12.47 4.26
C LEU A 134 -14.96 -12.86 3.27
N LYS A 135 -14.82 -14.15 2.97
CA LYS A 135 -13.84 -14.66 1.99
C LYS A 135 -14.12 -14.12 0.58
N GLY A 136 -15.39 -14.04 0.20
CA GLY A 136 -15.82 -13.44 -1.07
C GLY A 136 -15.55 -11.94 -1.13
N THR A 137 -15.84 -11.21 -0.05
CA THR A 137 -15.54 -9.78 0.08
C THR A 137 -14.06 -9.48 -0.11
N LEU A 138 -13.17 -10.22 0.56
CA LEU A 138 -11.72 -10.05 0.44
C LEU A 138 -11.18 -10.43 -0.95
N SER A 139 -11.77 -11.46 -1.57
CA SER A 139 -11.41 -11.89 -2.93
C SER A 139 -11.78 -10.80 -3.95
N CYS A 140 -12.98 -10.24 -3.79
CA CYS A 140 -13.46 -9.09 -4.54
C CYS A 140 -12.61 -7.84 -4.31
N TYR A 141 -12.20 -7.54 -3.07
CA TYR A 141 -11.36 -6.38 -2.76
C TYR A 141 -10.09 -6.36 -3.64
N ARG A 142 -9.45 -7.53 -3.78
CA ARG A 142 -8.22 -7.67 -4.57
C ARG A 142 -8.45 -7.77 -6.09
N ARG A 143 -9.52 -8.43 -6.53
CA ARG A 143 -9.68 -8.87 -7.93
C ARG A 143 -10.89 -8.28 -8.64
N GLY A 144 -11.73 -7.52 -7.94
CA GLY A 144 -13.03 -7.04 -8.41
C GLY A 144 -14.11 -8.13 -8.53
N LYS A 145 -13.76 -9.40 -8.31
CA LYS A 145 -14.61 -10.59 -8.44
C LYS A 145 -14.10 -11.74 -7.57
N VAL A 146 -14.92 -12.75 -7.37
CA VAL A 146 -14.49 -14.00 -6.74
C VAL A 146 -13.85 -14.93 -7.77
N ASN A 147 -12.60 -15.33 -7.52
CA ASN A 147 -11.87 -16.36 -8.28
C ASN A 147 -10.78 -16.99 -7.41
N ASP A 148 -10.13 -18.05 -7.89
CA ASP A 148 -9.11 -18.80 -7.13
C ASP A 148 -7.97 -17.93 -6.60
N LYS A 149 -7.45 -17.01 -7.43
CA LYS A 149 -6.37 -16.09 -7.00
C LYS A 149 -6.85 -15.14 -5.91
N GLY A 150 -8.08 -14.66 -5.99
CA GLY A 150 -8.68 -13.82 -4.96
C GLY A 150 -9.00 -14.62 -3.69
N LEU A 151 -9.44 -15.88 -3.80
CA LEU A 151 -9.68 -16.74 -2.65
C LEU A 151 -8.38 -17.12 -1.93
N LEU A 152 -7.29 -17.32 -2.67
CA LEU A 152 -5.95 -17.47 -2.11
C LEU A 152 -5.50 -16.20 -1.38
N TYR A 153 -5.76 -15.03 -1.97
CA TYR A 153 -5.51 -13.75 -1.30
C TYR A 153 -6.31 -13.63 0.01
N SER A 154 -7.60 -13.97 0.01
CA SER A 154 -8.42 -13.97 1.23
C SER A 154 -7.83 -14.88 2.31
N GLN A 155 -7.34 -16.07 1.94
CA GLN A 155 -6.68 -16.97 2.88
C GLN A 155 -5.43 -16.32 3.49
N GLN A 156 -4.58 -15.68 2.67
CA GLN A 156 -3.40 -14.97 3.16
C GLN A 156 -3.76 -13.84 4.14
N VAL A 157 -4.82 -13.09 3.86
CA VAL A 157 -5.35 -12.09 4.80
C VAL A 157 -5.74 -12.74 6.13
N MET A 158 -6.47 -13.85 6.11
CA MET A 158 -6.88 -14.55 7.33
C MET A 158 -5.70 -15.12 8.12
N GLU A 159 -4.65 -15.61 7.44
CA GLU A 159 -3.41 -16.05 8.07
C GLU A 159 -2.69 -14.90 8.79
N LEU A 160 -2.60 -13.73 8.16
CA LEU A 160 -2.05 -12.52 8.78
C LEU A 160 -2.91 -12.02 9.94
N SER A 161 -4.24 -12.12 9.81
CA SER A 161 -5.20 -11.76 10.85
C SER A 161 -5.01 -12.63 12.09
N HIS A 162 -4.82 -13.93 11.90
CA HIS A 162 -4.55 -14.87 12.98
C HIS A 162 -3.19 -14.61 13.64
N LYS A 163 -2.15 -14.41 12.82
CA LYS A 163 -0.76 -14.28 13.29
C LYS A 163 -0.49 -12.94 13.98
N TYR A 164 -1.02 -11.84 13.44
CA TYR A 164 -0.72 -10.48 13.89
C TYR A 164 -1.96 -9.72 14.34
N GLY A 165 -3.08 -9.88 13.63
CA GLY A 165 -4.33 -9.16 13.88
C GLY A 165 -4.88 -9.33 15.29
N ARG A 166 -4.80 -10.54 15.87
CA ARG A 166 -5.30 -10.79 17.25
C ARG A 166 -4.60 -9.94 18.30
N LYS A 167 -3.26 -9.91 18.28
CA LYS A 167 -2.48 -9.10 19.22
C LYS A 167 -2.79 -7.62 19.03
N PHE A 168 -2.93 -7.19 17.78
CA PHE A 168 -3.29 -5.82 17.44
C PHE A 168 -4.69 -5.45 17.95
N ALA A 169 -5.70 -6.26 17.67
CA ALA A 169 -7.07 -6.02 18.14
C ALA A 169 -7.17 -6.01 19.67
N SER A 170 -6.42 -6.87 20.36
CA SER A 170 -6.36 -6.83 21.83
C SER A 170 -5.77 -5.52 22.35
N TRP A 171 -4.76 -4.98 21.68
CA TRP A 171 -4.18 -3.68 22.01
C TRP A 171 -5.17 -2.54 21.72
N VAL A 172 -5.83 -2.55 20.57
CA VAL A 172 -6.84 -1.52 20.20
C VAL A 172 -8.02 -1.49 21.17
N THR A 173 -8.51 -2.66 21.58
CA THR A 173 -9.77 -2.78 22.34
C THR A 173 -9.57 -2.92 23.84
N GLY A 174 -8.35 -3.17 24.30
CA GLY A 174 -8.06 -3.51 25.69
C GLY A 174 -8.60 -4.88 26.14
N LYS A 175 -9.11 -5.71 25.21
CA LYS A 175 -9.74 -7.01 25.51
C LYS A 175 -9.12 -8.13 24.68
N PRO A 176 -8.99 -9.36 25.20
CA PRO A 176 -8.49 -10.47 24.40
C PRO A 176 -9.34 -10.70 23.14
N SER A 177 -8.68 -10.72 21.98
CA SER A 177 -9.30 -11.12 20.71
C SER A 177 -9.80 -12.56 20.77
N ARG A 178 -11.06 -12.78 20.36
CA ARG A 178 -11.67 -14.11 20.20
C ARG A 178 -11.57 -14.63 18.76
N PHE A 179 -10.93 -13.89 17.87
CA PHE A 179 -10.80 -14.29 16.47
C PHE A 179 -10.04 -15.61 16.36
N SER A 180 -10.65 -16.57 15.67
CA SER A 180 -10.04 -17.86 15.38
C SER A 180 -10.08 -18.12 13.88
N PHE A 181 -9.02 -18.73 13.39
CA PHE A 181 -8.89 -19.15 12.01
C PHE A 181 -8.01 -20.39 12.00
N THR A 182 -8.51 -21.46 11.41
CA THR A 182 -7.75 -22.70 11.23
C THR A 182 -7.25 -22.73 9.79
N PRO A 183 -5.94 -22.61 9.54
CA PRO A 183 -5.40 -22.74 8.19
C PRO A 183 -5.77 -24.11 7.61
N SER A 184 -6.17 -24.13 6.34
CA SER A 184 -6.40 -25.40 5.63
C SER A 184 -5.08 -26.16 5.53
N LYS A 185 -5.06 -27.42 6.01
CA LYS A 185 -3.90 -28.33 5.93
C LYS A 185 -3.52 -28.74 4.49
N ARG A 186 -4.35 -28.44 3.49
CA ARG A 186 -3.98 -28.73 2.09
C ARG A 186 -2.81 -27.81 1.71
N PRO A 187 -1.65 -28.35 1.31
CA PRO A 187 -0.58 -27.53 0.77
C PRO A 187 -1.14 -26.87 -0.48
N VAL A 188 -1.42 -25.56 -0.40
CA VAL A 188 -1.46 -24.76 -1.61
C VAL A 188 -0.08 -24.98 -2.22
N LYS A 189 -0.02 -25.66 -3.39
CA LYS A 189 1.23 -25.83 -4.13
C LYS A 189 1.95 -24.49 -4.07
N LYS A 190 3.20 -24.50 -3.56
CA LYS A 190 4.08 -23.33 -3.45
C LYS A 190 4.38 -22.76 -4.85
N ASN A 191 3.38 -22.20 -5.52
CA ASN A 191 3.58 -21.08 -6.42
C ASN A 191 3.50 -19.83 -5.56
N THR A 192 4.38 -19.82 -4.55
CA THR A 192 4.66 -18.66 -3.74
C THR A 192 5.28 -17.66 -4.71
N VAL A 193 4.47 -16.75 -5.24
CA VAL A 193 4.98 -15.40 -5.48
C VAL A 193 5.19 -14.83 -4.08
N ALA A 194 6.25 -15.29 -3.42
CA ALA A 194 6.93 -14.46 -2.47
C ALA A 194 7.27 -13.22 -3.29
N MET A 195 6.63 -12.09 -2.99
CA MET A 195 7.25 -10.82 -3.33
C MET A 195 8.65 -10.92 -2.74
N ASN A 196 9.61 -11.10 -3.65
CA ASN A 196 10.95 -11.49 -3.31
C ASN A 196 11.59 -10.21 -2.75
N TYR A 197 11.48 -10.01 -1.44
CA TYR A 197 12.12 -8.91 -0.69
C TYR A 197 13.68 -8.98 -0.74
N ARG A 198 14.24 -9.79 -1.65
CA ARG A 198 15.65 -9.76 -2.07
C ARG A 198 15.94 -8.74 -3.18
N SER A 199 14.96 -7.94 -3.64
CA SER A 199 15.22 -6.92 -4.68
C SER A 199 15.90 -5.65 -4.16
N LEU A 200 15.96 -5.39 -2.86
CA LEU A 200 16.55 -4.16 -2.31
C LEU A 200 18.01 -3.92 -2.77
N ASP A 201 18.82 -4.97 -2.92
CA ASP A 201 20.21 -4.82 -3.37
C ASP A 201 20.36 -4.70 -4.91
N LYS A 202 19.35 -5.08 -5.69
CA LYS A 202 19.31 -4.91 -7.16
C LYS A 202 18.50 -3.68 -7.61
N GLU A 203 17.62 -3.15 -6.74
CA GLU A 203 16.85 -1.93 -7.00
C GLU A 203 17.66 -0.66 -6.68
N LEU A 204 18.63 -0.73 -5.75
CA LEU A 204 19.64 0.32 -5.58
C LEU A 204 20.48 0.53 -6.86
N SER A 205 20.86 -0.54 -7.57
CA SER A 205 21.60 -0.41 -8.83
C SER A 205 20.75 0.11 -10.00
N SER A 206 19.41 -0.03 -9.93
CA SER A 206 18.51 0.55 -10.92
C SER A 206 18.13 2.01 -10.61
N LEU A 207 18.18 2.42 -9.33
CA LEU A 207 18.14 3.83 -8.93
C LEU A 207 19.43 4.57 -9.34
N ASP A 208 20.59 3.91 -9.29
CA ASP A 208 21.85 4.48 -9.82
C ASP A 208 21.83 4.63 -11.36
N LEU A 209 21.17 3.71 -12.07
CA LEU A 209 20.95 3.83 -13.51
C LEU A 209 19.95 4.95 -13.87
N LEU A 210 18.89 5.14 -13.07
CA LEU A 210 17.96 6.25 -13.22
C LEU A 210 18.63 7.60 -12.92
N LYS A 211 19.46 7.69 -11.87
CA LYS A 211 20.26 8.91 -11.58
C LYS A 211 21.22 9.25 -12.73
N LYS A 212 21.89 8.25 -13.33
CA LYS A 212 22.73 8.46 -14.52
C LYS A 212 21.95 8.92 -15.75
N HIS A 213 20.72 8.45 -15.92
CA HIS A 213 19.89 8.83 -17.07
C HIS A 213 19.35 10.26 -16.93
N TYR A 214 19.03 10.71 -15.72
CA TYR A 214 18.57 12.08 -15.46
C TYR A 214 19.70 13.13 -15.40
N GLN A 215 20.95 12.74 -15.09
CA GLN A 215 22.12 13.64 -15.23
C GLN A 215 22.45 14.01 -16.67
N GLN A 216 21.90 13.30 -17.68
CA GLN A 216 22.07 13.66 -19.10
C GLN A 216 21.05 14.68 -19.61
N PHE A 217 20.06 15.08 -18.80
CA PHE A 217 19.03 16.05 -19.17
C PHE A 217 19.17 17.42 -18.47
N ASP A 218 20.30 17.68 -17.79
CA ASP A 218 20.66 19.05 -17.40
C ASP A 218 21.00 19.87 -18.66
N SER A 219 19.98 20.50 -19.24
CA SER A 219 20.15 21.61 -20.17
C SER A 219 20.63 22.87 -19.41
N PRO A 220 21.38 23.76 -20.08
CA PRO A 220 22.25 24.73 -19.43
C PRO A 220 21.44 25.85 -18.77
N VAL A 221 21.46 25.91 -17.44
CA VAL A 221 21.07 27.13 -16.73
C VAL A 221 22.12 28.19 -17.06
N MET A 222 21.66 29.21 -17.78
CA MET A 222 22.38 30.45 -18.07
C MET A 222 23.05 31.00 -16.79
N LYS A 223 24.38 31.12 -16.83
CA LYS A 223 25.15 31.83 -15.80
C LYS A 223 24.90 33.33 -15.95
N GLU A 224 23.98 33.88 -15.17
CA GLU A 224 23.91 35.31 -14.96
C GLU A 224 25.07 35.73 -14.04
N LYS A 225 26.07 36.42 -14.59
CA LYS A 225 27.18 37.01 -13.84
C LYS A 225 26.65 38.18 -13.00
N ARG A 226 26.54 37.99 -11.68
CA ARG A 226 26.47 39.13 -10.74
C ARG A 226 27.90 39.55 -10.36
N THR A 227 28.34 40.65 -10.94
CA THR A 227 29.54 41.39 -10.52
C THR A 227 29.20 42.14 -9.23
N ILE A 228 29.84 41.79 -8.12
CA ILE A 228 29.78 42.57 -6.88
C ILE A 228 31.05 43.43 -6.84
N SER A 229 30.89 44.73 -7.05
CA SER A 229 31.93 45.74 -6.82
C SER A 229 31.94 46.09 -5.34
N ILE A 230 33.06 45.82 -4.66
CA ILE A 230 33.30 46.28 -3.29
C ILE A 230 33.89 47.69 -3.38
N ILE A 231 33.12 48.71 -2.99
CA ILE A 231 33.63 50.06 -2.73
C ILE A 231 34.06 50.08 -1.27
N LYS A 232 35.36 50.33 -1.04
CA LYS A 232 35.92 50.64 0.28
C LYS A 232 35.72 52.14 0.55
N ASN A 233 35.17 52.47 1.72
CA ASN A 233 35.39 53.74 2.41
C ASN A 233 36.11 53.44 3.71
#